data_AF-B7P853-F1
#
_entry.id   AF-B7P853-F1
#
_cell.length_a   1.000
_cell.length_b   1.000
_cell.length_c   1.000
_cell.angle_alpha   90.00
_cell.angle_beta   90.00
_cell.angle_gamma   90.00
#
_symmetry.space_group_name_H-M   'P 1'
#
loop_
_entity.id
_entity.type
_entity.pdbx_description
1 polymer ?
#
loop_
_entity_poly.entity_id
_entity_poly.type
_entity_poly.pdbx_seq_one_letter_code
_entity_poly.pdbx_strand_id
1 'polypeptide(L)'
;MFLSAALLVTTLLTGIARSFYGTKRWTWRSFLGNLGDALWMYLENLFMEGSATPPRRSVLRLLSSVWWLATIVLMNAFCGHMRACLMIKSEVKKINSVRELAQKPTVQPYMWKGTSYVGMLARSTNEDMRKISRVVEEKGTALPVSILYGEALLKRVVQGRAAVISDGTSLVYRVSNVCGAFRDSEFYLAEEGLVSHPLNSFLRKDVDPEFHAGVNRVIRRLVEAGLVDHWWTAGTGDISRCGGSIQQDSATTLALSDLRGIFVLWLVSLGFAGTAFCCELGMTSVHALDQSSGQ
;
A
#
# COMPACT_ATOMS: atom_id res chain seq x y z
N MET A 1 -13.28 8.55 -20.11
CA MET A 1 -13.84 8.43 -21.48
C MET A 1 -15.37 8.29 -21.48
N PHE A 2 -15.97 7.40 -20.70
CA PHE A 2 -17.44 7.25 -20.70
C PHE A 2 -18.19 8.48 -20.17
N LEU A 3 -17.70 9.12 -19.11
CA LEU A 3 -18.34 10.32 -18.54
C LEU A 3 -18.27 11.54 -19.47
N SER A 4 -17.13 11.76 -20.13
CA SER A 4 -16.95 12.84 -21.09
C SER A 4 -17.84 12.65 -22.32
N ALA A 5 -18.00 11.41 -22.80
CA ALA A 5 -18.92 11.10 -23.89
C ALA A 5 -20.39 11.31 -23.47
N ALA A 6 -20.77 10.86 -22.28
CA ALA A 6 -22.13 11.04 -21.77
C ALA A 6 -22.47 12.52 -21.52
N LEU A 7 -21.51 13.32 -21.03
CA LEU A 7 -21.65 14.78 -20.88
C LEU A 7 -21.82 15.46 -22.25
N LEU A 8 -21.01 15.10 -23.25
CA LEU A 8 -21.13 15.65 -24.59
C LEU A 8 -22.46 15.29 -25.26
N VAL A 9 -22.92 14.04 -25.10
CA VAL A 9 -24.20 13.60 -25.66
C VAL A 9 -25.38 14.31 -24.99
N THR A 10 -25.39 14.43 -23.67
CA THR A 10 -26.49 15.11 -22.94
C THR A 10 -26.52 16.62 -23.20
N THR A 11 -25.37 17.26 -23.36
CA THR A 11 -25.26 18.69 -23.73
C THR A 11 -25.68 18.94 -25.17
N LEU A 12 -25.30 18.08 -26.11
CA LEU A 12 -25.77 18.16 -27.49
C LEU A 12 -27.28 17.94 -27.59
N LEU A 13 -27.84 16.93 -26.92
CA LEU A 13 -29.27 16.65 -26.93
C LEU A 13 -30.09 17.79 -26.35
N THR A 14 -29.63 18.41 -25.25
CA THR A 14 -30.30 19.57 -24.65
C THR A 14 -30.12 20.85 -25.45
N GLY A 15 -28.95 21.09 -26.05
CA GLY A 15 -28.70 22.22 -26.94
C GLY A 15 -29.57 22.17 -28.18
N ILE A 16 -29.68 20.98 -28.81
CA ILE A 16 -30.58 20.73 -29.94
C ILE A 16 -32.03 20.93 -29.51
N ALA A 17 -32.46 20.32 -28.40
CA ALA A 17 -33.82 20.50 -27.90
C ALA A 17 -34.13 21.98 -27.61
N ARG A 18 -33.25 22.73 -26.93
CA ARG A 18 -33.43 24.17 -26.67
C ARG A 18 -33.49 24.98 -27.97
N SER A 19 -32.67 24.65 -28.97
CA SER A 19 -32.65 25.30 -30.28
C SER A 19 -33.93 25.07 -31.08
N PHE A 20 -34.50 23.86 -31.06
CA PHE A 20 -35.78 23.57 -31.73
C PHE A 20 -36.98 24.25 -31.08
N TYR A 21 -36.84 24.64 -29.81
CA TYR A 21 -37.95 25.05 -28.97
C TYR A 21 -37.94 26.52 -28.56
N GLY A 22 -36.84 27.24 -28.78
CA GLY A 22 -36.60 28.57 -28.21
C GLY A 22 -36.58 29.75 -29.20
N THR A 23 -36.40 29.54 -30.51
CA THR A 23 -36.17 30.67 -31.43
C THR A 23 -36.91 30.53 -32.76
N LYS A 24 -37.56 31.64 -33.19
CA LYS A 24 -38.21 31.77 -34.51
C LYS A 24 -37.21 31.97 -35.66
N ARG A 25 -35.93 32.22 -35.35
CA ARG A 25 -34.83 32.40 -36.31
C ARG A 25 -33.58 31.71 -35.77
N TRP A 26 -33.14 30.66 -36.44
CA TRP A 26 -31.95 29.89 -36.07
C TRP A 26 -30.70 30.67 -36.45
N THR A 27 -29.81 30.93 -35.49
CA THR A 27 -28.53 31.63 -35.72
C THR A 27 -27.44 30.89 -34.96
N TRP A 28 -26.31 30.64 -35.62
CA TRP A 28 -25.17 29.88 -35.06
C TRP A 28 -24.69 30.39 -33.70
N ARG A 29 -24.70 31.72 -33.48
CA ARG A 29 -24.32 32.33 -32.18
C ARG A 29 -25.26 31.97 -31.04
N SER A 30 -26.56 31.90 -31.31
CA SER A 30 -27.57 31.51 -30.30
C SER A 30 -27.49 30.02 -29.98
N PHE A 31 -27.15 29.17 -30.97
CA PHE A 31 -26.94 27.75 -30.75
C PHE A 31 -25.72 27.48 -29.84
N LEU A 32 -24.59 28.16 -30.10
CA LEU A 32 -23.39 28.07 -29.27
C LEU A 32 -23.62 28.53 -27.82
N GLY A 33 -24.35 29.63 -27.61
CA GLY A 33 -24.72 30.08 -26.25
C GLY A 33 -25.57 29.06 -25.50
N ASN A 34 -26.60 28.52 -26.15
CA ASN A 34 -27.47 27.49 -25.55
C ASN A 34 -26.73 26.19 -25.19
N LEU A 35 -25.71 25.82 -25.98
CA LEU A 35 -24.82 24.69 -25.68
C LEU A 35 -23.92 25.00 -24.47
N GLY A 36 -23.38 26.21 -24.38
CA GLY A 36 -22.59 26.65 -23.22
C GLY A 36 -23.41 26.59 -21.92
N ASP A 37 -24.64 27.14 -21.93
CA ASP A 37 -25.54 27.11 -20.78
C ASP A 37 -25.95 25.69 -20.38
N ALA A 38 -26.13 24.81 -21.37
CA ALA A 38 -26.46 23.40 -21.11
C ALA A 38 -25.26 22.63 -20.55
N LEU A 39 -24.06 22.86 -21.10
CA LEU A 39 -22.81 22.30 -20.58
C LEU A 39 -22.58 22.73 -19.14
N TRP A 40 -22.76 24.01 -18.85
CA TRP A 40 -22.63 24.55 -17.51
C TRP A 40 -23.61 23.91 -16.52
N MET A 41 -24.89 23.82 -16.87
CA MET A 41 -25.92 23.16 -16.04
C MET A 41 -25.57 21.69 -15.74
N TYR A 42 -25.04 20.94 -16.71
CA TYR A 42 -24.65 19.54 -16.48
C TYR A 42 -23.34 19.40 -15.70
N LEU A 43 -22.45 20.38 -15.80
CA LEU A 43 -21.22 20.48 -15.01
C LEU A 43 -21.53 20.80 -13.54
N GLU A 44 -22.46 21.73 -13.26
CA GLU A 44 -22.94 22.02 -11.90
C GLU A 44 -23.53 20.75 -11.26
N ASN A 45 -24.43 20.07 -11.99
CA ASN A 45 -25.00 18.80 -11.56
C ASN A 45 -23.94 17.72 -11.34
N LEU A 46 -22.81 17.73 -12.08
CA LEU A 46 -21.69 16.81 -11.89
C LEU A 46 -21.01 17.02 -10.53
N PHE A 47 -20.85 18.28 -10.10
CA PHE A 47 -20.28 18.66 -8.81
C PHE A 47 -21.27 18.59 -7.64
N MET A 48 -22.48 18.05 -7.87
CA MET A 48 -23.58 18.04 -6.91
C MET A 48 -24.03 19.45 -6.47
N GLU A 49 -23.69 20.48 -7.24
CA GLU A 49 -24.23 21.81 -7.09
C GLU A 49 -25.54 21.90 -7.88
N GLY A 50 -26.59 22.45 -7.25
CA GLY A 50 -27.89 22.60 -7.91
C GLY A 50 -27.85 23.73 -8.93
N SER A 51 -28.30 23.46 -10.16
CA SER A 51 -28.37 24.51 -11.18
C SER A 51 -29.40 25.59 -10.81
N ALA A 52 -29.03 26.87 -10.90
CA ALA A 52 -29.90 28.00 -10.51
C ALA A 52 -31.20 28.10 -11.33
N THR A 53 -31.21 27.61 -12.58
CA THR A 53 -32.37 27.67 -13.47
C THR A 53 -32.83 26.28 -13.92
N PRO A 54 -33.92 25.73 -13.34
CA PRO A 54 -34.41 24.42 -13.75
C PRO A 54 -35.01 24.47 -15.17
N PRO A 55 -34.88 23.39 -15.95
CA PRO A 55 -35.50 23.31 -17.27
C PRO A 55 -37.03 23.44 -17.18
N ARG A 56 -37.60 24.33 -18.00
CA ARG A 56 -39.05 24.62 -17.99
C ARG A 56 -39.91 23.47 -18.54
N ARG A 57 -39.35 22.62 -19.42
CA ARG A 57 -40.10 21.57 -20.13
C ARG A 57 -39.92 20.19 -19.48
N SER A 58 -40.99 19.39 -19.48
CA SER A 58 -41.02 18.04 -18.88
C SER A 58 -39.93 17.10 -19.42
N VAL A 59 -39.71 17.08 -20.74
CA VAL A 59 -38.69 16.22 -21.39
C VAL A 59 -37.27 16.56 -20.92
N LEU A 60 -36.96 17.87 -20.79
CA LEU A 60 -35.66 18.34 -20.31
C LEU A 60 -35.46 18.06 -18.82
N ARG A 61 -36.55 18.09 -18.03
CA ARG A 61 -36.51 17.67 -16.62
C ARG A 61 -36.19 16.19 -16.47
N LEU A 62 -36.81 15.33 -17.27
CA LEU A 62 -36.52 13.88 -17.24
C LEU A 62 -35.05 13.60 -17.58
N LEU A 63 -34.52 14.24 -18.63
CA LEU A 63 -33.12 14.07 -19.04
C LEU A 63 -32.15 14.57 -17.95
N SER A 64 -32.47 15.70 -17.32
CA SER A 64 -31.74 16.24 -16.16
C SER A 64 -31.78 15.28 -14.97
N SER A 65 -32.94 14.71 -14.62
CA SER A 65 -33.07 13.78 -13.50
C SER A 65 -32.30 12.47 -13.72
N VAL A 66 -32.32 11.93 -14.95
CA VAL A 66 -31.53 10.73 -15.30
C VAL A 66 -30.03 11.01 -15.20
N TRP A 67 -29.58 12.16 -15.71
CA TRP A 67 -28.19 12.58 -15.56
C TRP A 67 -27.78 12.71 -14.10
N TRP A 68 -28.59 13.41 -13.31
CA TRP A 68 -28.32 13.64 -11.89
C TRP A 68 -28.24 12.33 -11.09
N LEU A 69 -29.15 11.38 -11.36
CA LEU A 69 -29.09 10.04 -10.76
C LEU A 69 -27.79 9.31 -11.12
N ALA A 70 -27.39 9.36 -12.40
CA ALA A 70 -26.14 8.74 -12.85
C ALA A 70 -24.92 9.35 -12.16
N THR A 71 -24.91 10.68 -11.97
CA THR A 71 -23.84 11.37 -11.25
C THR A 71 -23.78 10.94 -9.78
N ILE A 72 -24.91 10.85 -9.07
CA ILE A 72 -24.92 10.41 -7.66
C ILE A 72 -24.31 9.02 -7.52
N VAL A 73 -24.74 8.09 -8.36
CA VAL A 73 -24.23 6.71 -8.33
C VAL A 73 -22.73 6.68 -8.58
N LEU A 74 -22.26 7.45 -9.58
CA LEU A 74 -20.84 7.49 -9.90
C LEU A 74 -20.00 8.16 -8.81
N MET A 75 -20.47 9.26 -8.24
CA MET A 75 -19.77 9.96 -7.15
C MET A 75 -19.66 9.07 -5.92
N ASN A 76 -20.72 8.35 -5.56
CA ASN A 76 -20.69 7.38 -4.47
C ASN A 76 -19.73 6.23 -4.74
N ALA A 77 -19.70 5.69 -5.96
CA ALA A 77 -18.76 4.63 -6.34
C ALA A 77 -17.30 5.13 -6.29
N PHE A 78 -17.03 6.34 -6.77
CA PHE A 78 -15.72 6.97 -6.70
C PHE A 78 -15.30 7.22 -5.25
N CYS A 79 -16.18 7.74 -4.40
CA CYS A 79 -15.93 7.93 -2.98
C CYS A 79 -15.64 6.59 -2.28
N GLY A 80 -16.39 5.54 -2.60
CA GLY A 80 -16.14 4.18 -2.10
C GLY A 80 -14.77 3.65 -2.50
N HIS A 81 -14.39 3.78 -3.77
CA HIS A 81 -13.09 3.35 -4.27
C HIS A 81 -11.94 4.14 -3.61
N MET A 82 -12.07 5.47 -3.53
CA MET A 82 -11.11 6.32 -2.84
C MET A 82 -10.95 5.94 -1.36
N ARG A 83 -12.07 5.70 -0.65
CA ARG A 83 -12.03 5.23 0.75
C ARG A 83 -11.28 3.90 0.87
N ALA A 84 -11.53 2.95 -0.03
CA ALA A 84 -10.82 1.67 -0.03
C ALA A 84 -9.31 1.87 -0.27
N CYS A 85 -8.92 2.68 -1.26
CA CYS A 85 -7.51 2.98 -1.53
C CYS A 85 -6.80 3.67 -0.36
N LEU A 86 -7.49 4.57 0.35
CA LEU A 86 -6.95 5.24 1.53
C LEU A 86 -6.83 4.31 2.75
N MET A 87 -7.58 3.20 2.78
CA MET A 87 -7.47 2.20 3.86
C MET A 87 -6.31 1.23 3.65
N ILE A 88 -5.85 1.02 2.42
CA ILE A 88 -4.73 0.10 2.14
C ILE A 88 -3.43 0.78 2.57
N LYS A 89 -2.93 0.40 3.75
CA LYS A 89 -1.58 0.75 4.18
C LYS A 89 -0.59 -0.04 3.32
N SER A 90 0.39 0.64 2.72
CA SER A 90 1.49 -0.06 2.07
C SER A 90 2.25 -0.84 3.13
N GLU A 91 2.26 -2.17 3.03
CA GLU A 91 3.14 -2.97 3.85
C GLU A 91 4.60 -2.60 3.54
N VAL A 92 5.43 -2.53 4.58
CA VAL A 92 6.88 -2.41 4.39
C VAL A 92 7.34 -3.62 3.60
N LYS A 93 8.15 -3.42 2.55
CA LYS A 93 8.64 -4.52 1.70
C LYS A 93 9.45 -5.51 2.55
N LYS A 94 8.81 -6.62 2.91
CA LYS A 94 9.37 -7.76 3.64
C LYS A 94 10.50 -8.40 2.83
N ILE A 95 11.35 -9.16 3.50
CA ILE A 95 12.44 -9.91 2.89
C ILE A 95 12.10 -11.38 3.09
N ASN A 96 11.63 -12.03 2.03
CA ASN A 96 11.10 -13.39 2.13
C ASN A 96 12.14 -14.42 1.67
N SER A 97 13.08 -14.00 0.81
CA SER A 97 14.10 -14.88 0.24
C SER A 97 15.52 -14.42 0.55
N VAL A 98 16.43 -15.39 0.50
CA VAL A 98 17.88 -15.18 0.61
C VAL A 98 18.39 -14.23 -0.48
N ARG A 99 17.83 -14.36 -1.69
CA ARG A 99 18.18 -13.53 -2.84
C ARG A 99 17.83 -12.05 -2.60
N GLU A 100 16.67 -11.78 -2.03
CA GLU A 100 16.27 -10.41 -1.67
C GLU A 100 17.18 -9.81 -0.59
N LEU A 101 17.58 -10.62 0.40
CA LEU A 101 18.54 -10.18 1.41
C LEU A 101 19.90 -9.86 0.79
N ALA A 102 20.38 -10.72 -0.11
CA ALA A 102 21.66 -10.55 -0.82
C ALA A 102 21.70 -9.34 -1.76
N GLN A 103 20.53 -8.86 -2.21
CA GLN A 103 20.40 -7.67 -3.08
C GLN A 103 20.26 -6.36 -2.29
N LYS A 104 19.92 -6.40 -1.00
CA LYS A 104 19.74 -5.22 -0.15
C LYS A 104 20.98 -4.97 0.72
N PRO A 105 21.99 -4.20 0.26
CA PRO A 105 23.21 -3.94 1.05
C PRO A 105 22.96 -3.11 2.32
N THR A 106 21.84 -2.40 2.38
CA THR A 106 21.42 -1.60 3.55
C THR A 106 21.14 -2.47 4.77
N VAL A 107 20.73 -3.72 4.56
CA VAL A 107 20.40 -4.67 5.64
C VAL A 107 21.60 -5.56 5.91
N GLN A 108 22.14 -5.48 7.12
CA GLN A 108 23.30 -6.28 7.49
C GLN A 108 22.86 -7.66 8.04
N PRO A 109 23.36 -8.77 7.47
CA PRO A 109 23.10 -10.10 8.02
C PRO A 109 23.93 -10.31 9.30
N TYR A 110 23.30 -10.84 10.35
CA TYR A 110 23.94 -11.25 11.60
C TYR A 110 23.71 -12.74 11.81
N MET A 111 24.73 -13.44 12.27
CA MET A 111 24.68 -14.89 12.47
C MET A 111 25.17 -15.28 13.85
N TRP A 112 24.71 -16.44 14.33
CA TRP A 112 25.25 -17.04 15.54
C TRP A 112 26.64 -17.63 15.28
N LYS A 113 27.66 -17.03 15.92
CA LYS A 113 29.05 -17.46 15.91
C LYS A 113 29.23 -18.89 16.46
N GLY A 114 30.07 -19.67 15.79
CA GLY A 114 30.43 -21.03 16.23
C GLY A 114 29.42 -22.11 15.87
N THR A 115 28.40 -21.78 15.06
CA THR A 115 27.42 -22.74 14.55
C THR A 115 27.84 -23.33 13.21
N SER A 116 27.29 -24.49 12.89
CA SER A 116 27.46 -25.14 11.57
C SER A 116 26.90 -24.29 10.43
N TYR A 117 25.93 -23.40 10.71
CA TYR A 117 25.30 -22.53 9.72
C TYR A 117 26.30 -21.61 9.01
N VAL A 118 27.29 -21.06 9.74
CA VAL A 118 28.32 -20.19 9.15
C VAL A 118 29.11 -20.95 8.08
N GLY A 119 29.61 -22.14 8.42
CA GLY A 119 30.37 -22.97 7.48
C GLY A 119 29.50 -23.55 6.35
N MET A 120 28.20 -23.71 6.57
CA MET A 120 27.26 -24.18 5.56
C MET A 120 26.95 -23.09 4.53
N LEU A 121 26.75 -21.83 4.94
CA LEU A 121 26.58 -20.71 4.02
C LEU A 121 27.84 -20.49 3.18
N ALA A 122 29.02 -20.58 3.80
CA ALA A 122 30.30 -20.46 3.11
C ALA A 122 30.51 -21.53 2.02
N ARG A 123 30.08 -22.77 2.28
CA ARG A 123 30.22 -23.92 1.36
C ARG A 123 29.01 -24.17 0.46
N SER A 124 27.99 -23.30 0.50
CA SER A 124 26.77 -23.49 -0.28
C SER A 124 27.05 -23.40 -1.79
N THR A 125 26.33 -24.19 -2.58
CA THR A 125 26.33 -24.10 -4.05
C THR A 125 25.66 -22.81 -4.53
N ASN A 126 24.72 -22.28 -3.76
CA ASN A 126 24.02 -21.04 -4.09
C ASN A 126 24.93 -19.81 -3.91
N GLU A 127 25.05 -19.00 -4.96
CA GLU A 127 25.85 -17.78 -4.96
C GLU A 127 25.34 -16.73 -3.97
N ASP A 128 24.03 -16.59 -3.80
CA ASP A 128 23.43 -15.61 -2.87
C ASP A 128 23.80 -15.92 -1.42
N MET A 129 23.81 -17.21 -1.04
CA MET A 129 24.24 -17.66 0.30
C MET A 129 25.72 -17.41 0.54
N ARG A 130 26.58 -17.70 -0.45
CA ARG A 130 28.02 -17.41 -0.37
C ARG A 130 28.27 -15.92 -0.24
N LYS A 131 27.52 -15.09 -0.96
CA LYS A 131 27.60 -13.63 -0.88
C LYS A 131 27.26 -13.14 0.52
N ILE A 132 26.18 -13.67 1.13
CA ILE A 132 25.83 -13.36 2.52
C ILE A 132 26.96 -13.79 3.47
N SER A 133 27.52 -14.99 3.31
CA SER A 133 28.64 -15.46 4.12
C SER A 133 29.83 -14.50 4.08
N ARG A 134 30.21 -14.03 2.88
CA ARG A 134 31.29 -13.04 2.71
C ARG A 134 30.99 -11.74 3.44
N VAL A 135 29.78 -11.22 3.32
CA VAL A 135 29.38 -10.00 4.04
C VAL A 135 29.44 -10.18 5.55
N VAL A 136 29.05 -11.36 6.05
CA VAL A 136 29.13 -11.68 7.50
C VAL A 136 30.58 -11.74 7.98
N GLU A 137 31.46 -12.35 7.19
CA GLU A 137 32.90 -12.45 7.47
C GLU A 137 33.58 -11.08 7.41
N GLU A 138 33.37 -10.31 6.34
CA GLU A 138 33.94 -8.97 6.12
C GLU A 138 33.54 -7.98 7.23
N LYS A 139 32.29 -8.04 7.69
CA LYS A 139 31.77 -7.13 8.71
C LYS A 139 31.91 -7.67 10.14
N GLY A 140 32.35 -8.92 10.31
CA GLY A 140 32.46 -9.55 11.63
C GLY A 140 31.11 -9.68 12.36
N THR A 141 30.00 -9.85 11.64
CA THR A 141 28.63 -9.89 12.21
C THR A 141 28.22 -11.28 12.71
N ALA A 142 29.18 -12.21 12.79
CA ALA A 142 29.03 -13.45 13.53
C ALA A 142 29.22 -13.19 15.03
N LEU A 143 28.11 -13.13 15.78
CA LEU A 143 28.09 -12.74 17.19
C LEU A 143 27.72 -13.92 18.10
N PRO A 144 28.17 -13.92 19.37
CA PRO A 144 27.68 -14.87 20.35
C PRO A 144 26.19 -14.62 20.65
N VAL A 145 25.49 -15.67 21.09
CA VAL A 145 24.03 -15.66 21.35
C VAL A 145 23.58 -14.51 22.24
N SER A 146 24.34 -14.22 23.29
CA SER A 146 24.03 -13.18 24.27
C SER A 146 23.89 -11.79 23.65
N ILE A 147 24.64 -11.53 22.57
CA ILE A 147 24.62 -10.26 21.85
C ILE A 147 23.65 -10.34 20.66
N LEU A 148 23.55 -11.49 20.00
CA LEU A 148 22.72 -11.69 18.80
C LEU A 148 21.23 -11.38 19.03
N TYR A 149 20.70 -11.73 20.20
CA TYR A 149 19.31 -11.48 20.58
C TYR A 149 19.17 -10.35 21.60
N GLY A 150 20.24 -9.57 21.80
CA GLY A 150 20.21 -8.42 22.70
C GLY A 150 19.34 -7.30 22.13
N GLU A 151 18.74 -6.50 23.01
CA GLU A 151 17.86 -5.38 22.64
C GLU A 151 18.52 -4.39 21.67
N ALA A 152 19.82 -4.13 21.82
CA ALA A 152 20.56 -3.22 20.94
C ALA A 152 20.55 -3.68 19.47
N LEU A 153 20.68 -4.99 19.21
CA LEU A 153 20.64 -5.53 17.86
C LEU A 153 19.20 -5.67 17.37
N LEU A 154 18.27 -6.14 18.22
CA LEU A 154 16.85 -6.22 17.86
C LEU A 154 16.27 -4.85 17.50
N LYS A 155 16.70 -3.77 18.16
CA LYS A 155 16.32 -2.40 17.78
C LYS A 155 16.79 -2.04 16.36
N ARG A 156 17.94 -2.54 15.91
CA ARG A 156 18.40 -2.37 14.51
C ARG A 156 17.60 -3.22 13.53
N VAL A 157 17.10 -4.39 13.96
CA VAL A 157 16.21 -5.24 13.17
C VAL A 157 14.87 -4.53 12.96
N VAL A 158 14.28 -3.96 14.02
CA VAL A 158 13.05 -3.15 13.95
C VAL A 158 13.21 -1.93 13.04
N GLN A 159 14.39 -1.30 13.04
CA GLN A 159 14.71 -0.20 12.12
C GLN A 159 14.94 -0.65 10.66
N GLY A 160 14.87 -1.95 10.35
CA GLY A 160 15.11 -2.48 9.01
C GLY A 160 16.57 -2.37 8.55
N ARG A 161 17.54 -2.29 9.48
CA ARG A 161 18.98 -2.16 9.18
C ARG A 161 19.77 -3.46 9.41
N ALA A 162 19.17 -4.42 10.10
CA ALA A 162 19.79 -5.70 10.42
C ALA A 162 18.80 -6.85 10.17
N ALA A 163 19.33 -8.01 9.78
CA ALA A 163 18.59 -9.26 9.67
C ALA A 163 19.34 -10.34 10.46
N VAL A 164 18.65 -11.07 11.34
CA VAL A 164 19.24 -12.16 12.11
C VAL A 164 18.97 -13.48 11.39
N ILE A 165 20.03 -14.24 11.13
CA ILE A 165 20.00 -15.56 10.52
C ILE A 165 20.37 -16.58 11.61
N SER A 166 19.40 -17.41 11.98
CA SER A 166 19.57 -18.53 12.91
C SER A 166 18.56 -19.64 12.56
N ASP A 167 18.62 -20.74 13.29
CA ASP A 167 17.53 -21.72 13.33
C ASP A 167 16.20 -21.06 13.74
N GLY A 168 15.13 -21.37 13.01
CA GLY A 168 13.82 -20.75 13.24
C GLY A 168 13.31 -20.97 14.66
N THR A 169 13.69 -22.10 15.26
CA THR A 169 13.31 -22.53 16.60
C THR A 169 13.87 -21.65 17.71
N SER A 170 15.18 -21.41 17.73
CA SER A 170 15.82 -20.51 18.69
C SER A 170 15.46 -19.07 18.41
N LEU A 171 15.23 -18.71 17.14
CA LEU A 171 14.80 -17.37 16.78
C LEU A 171 13.44 -17.06 17.39
N VAL A 172 12.44 -17.92 17.16
CA VAL A 172 11.09 -17.76 17.74
C VAL A 172 11.17 -17.71 19.26
N TYR A 173 11.84 -18.67 19.90
CA TYR A 173 11.95 -18.73 21.36
C TYR A 173 12.63 -17.49 21.97
N ARG A 174 13.76 -17.07 21.42
CA ARG A 174 14.55 -15.96 22.00
C ARG A 174 13.92 -14.60 21.73
N VAL A 175 13.36 -14.39 20.54
CA VAL A 175 12.64 -13.15 20.24
C VAL A 175 11.37 -13.08 21.10
N SER A 176 10.66 -14.20 21.30
CA SER A 176 9.48 -14.27 22.17
C SER A 176 9.74 -13.81 23.61
N ASN A 177 10.92 -14.10 24.14
CA ASN A 177 11.29 -13.70 25.50
C ASN A 177 11.65 -12.21 25.63
N VAL A 178 12.06 -11.55 24.54
CA VAL A 178 12.54 -10.15 24.57
C VAL A 178 11.52 -9.17 23.99
N CYS A 179 10.56 -9.65 23.21
CA CYS A 179 9.64 -8.78 22.48
C CYS A 179 8.72 -7.92 23.36
N GLY A 180 8.54 -8.26 24.64
CA GLY A 180 7.81 -7.41 25.59
C GLY A 180 8.39 -6.00 25.75
N ALA A 181 9.68 -5.81 25.43
CA ALA A 181 10.35 -4.50 25.40
C ALA A 181 10.03 -3.68 24.12
N PHE A 182 9.50 -4.34 23.08
CA PHE A 182 9.32 -3.81 21.73
C PHE A 182 7.83 -3.71 21.37
N ARG A 183 7.03 -3.06 22.23
CA ARG A 183 5.56 -3.00 22.11
C ARG A 183 5.05 -2.32 20.84
N ASP A 184 5.79 -1.39 20.26
CA ASP A 184 5.34 -0.62 19.10
C ASP A 184 5.86 -1.19 17.76
N SER A 185 6.41 -2.40 17.78
CA SER A 185 7.05 -2.99 16.60
C SER A 185 6.73 -4.47 16.44
N GLU A 186 6.84 -4.94 15.21
CA GLU A 186 6.60 -6.32 14.83
C GLU A 186 7.89 -6.95 14.32
N PHE A 187 8.08 -8.23 14.64
CA PHE A 187 9.15 -9.04 14.07
C PHE A 187 8.58 -9.94 12.98
N TYR A 188 9.23 -9.93 11.82
CA TYR A 188 8.87 -10.79 10.69
C TYR A 188 9.87 -11.93 10.55
N LEU A 189 9.37 -13.16 10.49
CA LEU A 189 10.16 -14.34 10.13
C LEU A 189 9.97 -14.62 8.64
N ALA A 190 11.07 -14.74 7.90
CA ALA A 190 11.03 -15.06 6.48
C ALA A 190 10.38 -16.42 6.23
N GLU A 191 9.54 -16.49 5.20
CA GLU A 191 8.83 -17.73 4.82
C GLU A 191 9.79 -18.76 4.22
N GLU A 192 10.77 -18.34 3.43
CA GLU A 192 11.78 -19.24 2.87
C GLU A 192 12.91 -19.48 3.88
N GLY A 193 13.00 -20.72 4.37
CA GLY A 193 14.16 -21.18 5.14
C GLY A 193 15.40 -21.33 4.24
N LEU A 194 16.57 -20.96 4.76
CA LEU A 194 17.85 -21.12 4.04
C LEU A 194 18.16 -22.60 3.77
N VAL A 195 17.99 -23.44 4.80
CA VAL A 195 18.25 -24.89 4.75
C VAL A 195 17.31 -25.58 5.72
N SER A 196 16.73 -26.69 5.30
CA SER A 196 16.00 -27.59 6.19
C SER A 196 16.99 -28.46 6.97
N HIS A 197 17.04 -28.28 8.29
CA HIS A 197 17.86 -29.09 9.18
C HIS A 197 16.95 -29.85 10.16
N PRO A 198 16.77 -31.17 10.00
CA PRO A 198 15.98 -31.93 10.95
C PRO A 198 16.70 -32.01 12.30
N LEU A 199 15.93 -32.00 13.38
CA LEU A 199 16.43 -32.31 14.72
C LEU A 199 16.80 -33.79 14.78
N ASN A 200 18.06 -34.08 15.09
CA ASN A 200 18.57 -35.44 15.14
C ASN A 200 19.09 -35.76 16.54
N SER A 201 18.82 -36.97 17.02
CA SER A 201 19.46 -37.54 18.21
C SER A 201 20.66 -38.38 17.79
N PHE A 202 21.81 -38.16 18.42
CA PHE A 202 23.02 -38.95 18.16
C PHE A 202 23.22 -39.98 19.27
N LEU A 203 23.42 -41.23 18.87
CA LEU A 203 23.83 -42.32 19.77
C LEU A 203 25.26 -42.74 19.44
N ARG A 204 25.93 -43.36 20.41
CA ARG A 204 27.27 -43.91 20.23
C ARG A 204 27.20 -45.08 19.24
N LYS A 205 28.23 -45.23 18.40
CA LYS A 205 28.26 -46.21 17.30
C LYS A 205 28.25 -47.67 17.75
N ASP A 206 28.71 -47.94 18.96
CA ASP A 206 28.85 -49.26 19.59
C ASP A 206 27.61 -49.67 20.41
N VAL A 207 26.53 -48.89 20.36
CA VAL A 207 25.27 -49.20 21.05
C VAL A 207 24.62 -50.44 20.42
N ASP A 208 24.04 -51.28 21.28
CA ASP A 208 23.28 -52.45 20.86
C ASP A 208 22.23 -52.08 19.79
N PRO A 209 22.25 -52.75 18.61
CA PRO A 209 21.27 -52.52 17.55
C PRO A 209 19.82 -52.64 18.02
N GLU A 210 19.53 -53.53 18.99
CA GLU A 210 18.17 -53.71 19.49
C GLU A 210 17.70 -52.49 20.28
N PHE A 211 18.58 -51.94 21.13
CA PHE A 211 18.30 -50.69 21.84
C PHE A 211 18.09 -49.52 20.88
N HIS A 212 18.96 -49.38 19.86
CA HIS A 212 18.82 -48.33 18.85
C HIS A 212 17.48 -48.43 18.09
N ALA A 213 17.06 -49.64 17.72
CA ALA A 213 15.76 -49.88 17.09
C ALA A 213 14.59 -49.57 18.04
N GLY A 214 14.73 -49.90 19.32
CA GLY A 214 13.76 -49.58 20.38
C GLY A 214 13.55 -48.07 20.51
N VAL A 215 14.63 -47.29 20.62
CA VAL A 215 14.58 -45.83 20.70
C VAL A 215 13.89 -45.23 19.49
N ASN A 216 14.26 -45.65 18.28
CA ASN A 216 13.62 -45.17 17.05
C ASN A 216 12.13 -45.47 17.00
N ARG A 217 11.70 -46.64 17.49
CA ARG A 217 10.28 -47.02 17.55
C ARG A 217 9.51 -46.11 18.51
N VAL A 218 10.08 -45.79 19.67
CA VAL A 218 9.45 -44.89 20.64
C VAL A 218 9.35 -43.47 20.09
N ILE A 219 10.43 -42.93 19.52
CA ILE A 219 10.42 -41.59 18.92
C ILE A 219 9.36 -41.49 17.82
N ARG A 220 9.27 -42.49 16.94
CA ARG A 220 8.22 -42.52 15.90
C ARG A 220 6.82 -42.48 16.49
N ARG A 221 6.54 -43.29 17.51
CA ARG A 221 5.24 -43.27 18.20
C ARG A 221 4.92 -41.92 18.82
N LEU A 222 5.91 -41.23 19.40
CA LEU A 222 5.72 -39.89 19.98
C LEU A 222 5.40 -38.85 18.90
N VAL A 223 6.05 -38.94 17.74
CA VAL A 223 5.79 -38.06 16.59
C VAL A 223 4.41 -38.36 15.99
N GLU A 224 4.09 -39.63 15.75
CA GLU A 224 2.79 -40.07 15.20
C GLU A 224 1.63 -39.72 16.13
N ALA A 225 1.83 -39.77 17.45
CA ALA A 225 0.86 -39.34 18.44
C ALA A 225 0.73 -37.80 18.57
N GLY A 226 1.56 -37.03 17.86
CA GLY A 226 1.56 -35.56 17.93
C GLY A 226 2.11 -34.98 19.24
N LEU A 227 2.65 -35.80 20.14
CA LEU A 227 3.17 -35.36 21.44
C LEU A 227 4.39 -34.45 21.29
N VAL A 228 5.25 -34.75 20.32
CA VAL A 228 6.43 -33.92 20.03
C VAL A 228 6.00 -32.52 19.59
N ASP A 229 5.02 -32.41 18.70
CA ASP A 229 4.52 -31.12 18.21
C ASP A 229 3.82 -30.31 19.33
N HIS A 230 3.05 -31.00 20.18
CA HIS A 230 2.41 -30.38 21.34
C HIS A 230 3.44 -29.79 22.33
N TRP A 231 4.47 -30.55 22.71
CA TRP A 231 5.52 -30.04 23.59
C TRP A 231 6.38 -28.97 22.92
N TRP A 232 6.59 -29.11 21.61
CA TRP A 232 7.32 -28.14 20.81
C TRP A 232 6.63 -26.78 20.84
N THR A 233 5.38 -26.73 20.43
CA THR A 233 4.55 -25.51 20.41
C THR A 233 4.37 -24.91 21.81
N ALA A 234 4.23 -25.74 22.84
CA ALA A 234 4.17 -25.28 24.23
C ALA A 234 5.50 -24.66 24.72
N GLY A 235 6.65 -25.19 24.27
CA GLY A 235 7.98 -24.79 24.73
C GLY A 235 8.61 -23.62 23.97
N THR A 236 8.37 -23.49 22.66
CA THR A 236 9.00 -22.44 21.85
C THR A 236 8.38 -21.06 22.00
N GLY A 237 7.20 -20.97 22.64
CA GLY A 237 6.43 -19.72 22.68
C GLY A 237 5.87 -19.37 21.30
N ASP A 238 5.13 -18.26 21.25
CA ASP A 238 4.44 -17.81 20.05
C ASP A 238 4.91 -16.40 19.69
N ILE A 239 5.62 -16.28 18.57
CA ILE A 239 6.09 -15.00 18.04
C ILE A 239 4.91 -14.10 17.61
N SER A 240 3.71 -14.64 17.43
CA SER A 240 2.50 -13.85 17.20
C SER A 240 2.15 -12.94 18.38
N ARG A 241 2.60 -13.29 19.60
CA ARG A 241 2.50 -12.42 20.79
C ARG A 241 3.48 -11.25 20.74
N CYS A 242 4.46 -11.31 19.84
CA CYS A 242 5.44 -10.27 19.56
C CYS A 242 5.03 -9.39 18.39
N GLY A 243 3.79 -8.94 18.41
CA GLY A 243 3.41 -7.64 17.91
C GLY A 243 2.81 -6.93 19.11
N GLY A 244 3.02 -5.63 19.26
CA GLY A 244 1.99 -4.85 19.93
C GLY A 244 0.67 -5.32 19.36
N SER A 245 -0.32 -5.60 20.21
CA SER A 245 -1.70 -5.65 19.74
C SER A 245 -1.79 -4.50 18.75
N ILE A 246 -1.94 -4.77 17.46
CA ILE A 246 -2.26 -3.73 16.51
C ILE A 246 -3.53 -3.22 17.14
N GLN A 247 -3.41 -2.08 17.84
CA GLN A 247 -4.53 -1.45 18.45
C GLN A 247 -5.37 -1.20 17.22
N GLN A 248 -6.45 -1.97 17.10
CA GLN A 248 -7.37 -1.94 15.97
C GLN A 248 -7.89 -0.51 15.74
N ASP A 249 -7.61 0.39 16.69
CA ASP A 249 -7.90 1.82 16.74
C ASP A 249 -6.84 2.74 16.14
N SER A 250 -5.69 2.27 15.65
CA SER A 250 -4.76 3.16 14.92
C SER A 250 -5.17 3.30 13.46
N ALA A 251 -6.38 3.85 13.26
CA ALA A 251 -6.70 4.58 12.05
C ALA A 251 -5.58 5.64 11.88
N THR A 252 -4.66 5.38 10.96
CA THR A 252 -3.61 6.33 10.63
C THR A 252 -4.29 7.61 10.18
N THR A 253 -4.08 8.68 10.93
CA THR A 253 -4.61 10.00 10.61
C THR A 253 -4.09 10.40 9.23
N LEU A 254 -4.98 10.81 8.33
CA LEU A 254 -4.61 11.33 7.01
C LEU A 254 -3.58 12.45 7.18
N ALA A 255 -2.41 12.30 6.57
CA ALA A 255 -1.38 13.33 6.63
C ALA A 255 -1.62 14.35 5.51
N LEU A 256 -1.23 15.60 5.75
CA LEU A 256 -1.30 16.66 4.73
C LEU A 256 -0.49 16.31 3.47
N SER A 257 0.54 15.47 3.60
CA SER A 257 1.33 14.93 2.49
C SER A 257 0.47 14.17 1.48
N ASP A 258 -0.54 13.44 1.95
CA ASP A 258 -1.37 12.57 1.12
C ASP A 258 -2.36 13.39 0.27
N LEU A 259 -2.68 14.60 0.71
CA LEU A 259 -3.58 15.54 0.03
C LEU A 259 -2.85 16.58 -0.83
N ARG A 260 -1.51 16.55 -0.89
CA ARG A 260 -0.69 17.54 -1.61
C ARG A 260 -1.13 17.75 -3.06
N GLY A 261 -1.48 16.66 -3.76
CA GLY A 261 -1.90 16.72 -5.17
C GLY A 261 -3.16 17.57 -5.37
N ILE A 262 -4.13 17.48 -4.45
CA ILE A 262 -5.39 18.23 -4.53
C ILE A 262 -5.13 19.73 -4.35
N PHE A 263 -4.28 20.10 -3.40
CA PHE A 263 -3.91 21.52 -3.18
C PHE A 263 -3.18 22.12 -4.38
N VAL A 264 -2.26 21.38 -5.01
CA VAL A 264 -1.56 21.84 -6.22
C VAL A 264 -2.56 22.05 -7.36
N LEU A 265 -3.47 21.10 -7.58
CA LEU A 265 -4.50 21.23 -8.61
C LEU A 265 -5.38 22.47 -8.40
N TRP A 266 -5.84 22.68 -7.17
CA TRP A 266 -6.67 23.84 -6.82
C TRP A 266 -5.96 25.17 -7.06
N LEU A 267 -4.69 25.31 -6.66
CA LEU A 267 -3.91 26.52 -6.90
C LEU A 267 -3.68 26.79 -8.40
N VAL A 268 -3.40 25.75 -9.19
CA VAL A 268 -3.24 25.87 -10.65
C VAL A 268 -4.55 26.31 -11.30
N SER A 269 -5.69 25.74 -10.89
CA SER A 269 -7.01 26.13 -11.40
C SER A 269 -7.36 27.57 -11.04
N LEU A 270 -7.06 28.02 -9.81
CA LEU A 270 -7.23 29.42 -9.42
C LEU A 270 -6.34 30.36 -10.24
N GLY A 271 -5.10 29.96 -10.49
CA GLY A 271 -4.20 30.71 -11.36
C GLY A 271 -4.77 30.88 -12.77
N PHE A 272 -5.27 29.80 -13.36
CA PHE A 272 -5.89 29.83 -14.70
C PHE A 272 -7.17 30.67 -14.75
N ALA A 273 -8.01 30.59 -13.72
CA ALA A 273 -9.20 31.44 -13.61
C ALA A 273 -8.83 32.92 -13.46
N GLY A 274 -7.82 33.23 -12.64
CA GLY A 274 -7.32 34.59 -12.45
C GLY A 274 -6.72 35.18 -13.72
N THR A 275 -5.95 34.40 -14.48
CA THR A 275 -5.39 34.87 -15.77
C THR A 275 -6.50 35.14 -16.78
N ALA A 276 -7.51 34.26 -16.90
CA ALA A 276 -8.65 34.48 -17.77
C ALA A 276 -9.42 35.76 -17.41
N PHE A 277 -9.67 35.99 -16.12
CA PHE A 277 -10.33 37.21 -15.62
C PHE A 277 -9.53 38.49 -15.93
N CYS A 278 -8.21 38.47 -15.70
CA CYS A 278 -7.35 39.59 -16.04
C CYS A 278 -7.32 39.88 -17.56
N CYS A 279 -7.34 38.84 -18.40
CA CYS A 279 -7.44 38.99 -19.85
C CYS A 279 -8.77 39.64 -20.27
N GLU A 280 -9.89 39.25 -19.66
CA GLU A 280 -11.20 39.86 -19.95
C GLU A 280 -11.25 41.34 -19.55
N LEU A 281 -10.71 41.69 -18.38
CA LEU A 281 -10.57 43.09 -17.95
C LEU A 281 -9.67 43.90 -18.89
N GLY A 282 -8.57 43.31 -19.36
CA GLY A 282 -7.70 43.93 -20.36
C GLY A 282 -8.43 44.20 -21.66
N MET A 283 -9.12 43.20 -22.22
CA MET A 283 -9.87 43.36 -23.48
C MET A 283 -11.01 44.37 -23.38
N THR A 284 -11.74 44.40 -22.27
CA THR A 284 -12.82 45.36 -22.04
C THR A 284 -12.29 46.79 -21.88
N SER A 285 -11.16 46.99 -21.18
CA SER A 285 -10.52 48.30 -21.06
C SER A 285 -9.98 48.84 -22.40
N VAL A 286 -9.40 47.98 -23.24
CA VAL A 286 -8.95 48.35 -24.59
C VAL A 286 -10.13 48.75 -25.48
N HIS A 287 -11.24 48.00 -25.44
CA HIS A 287 -12.45 48.35 -26.19
C HIS A 287 -13.08 49.67 -25.74
N ALA A 288 -13.03 49.97 -24.44
CA ALA A 288 -13.51 51.23 -23.88
C ALA A 288 -12.64 52.43 -24.31
N LEU A 289 -11.32 52.25 -24.44
CA LEU A 289 -10.41 53.27 -24.94
C LEU A 289 -10.63 53.53 -26.44
N ASP A 290 -10.81 52.49 -27.25
CA ASP A 290 -11.04 52.59 -28.70
C ASP A 290 -12.35 53.33 -29.04
N GLN A 291 -13.39 53.18 -28.21
CA GLN A 291 -14.63 53.95 -28.34
C GLN A 291 -14.47 55.43 -27.95
N SER A 292 -13.51 55.77 -27.10
CA SER A 292 -13.26 57.16 -26.68
C SER A 292 -12.39 57.96 -27.67
N SER A 293 -11.56 57.29 -28.48
CA SER A 293 -10.72 57.92 -29.51
C SER A 293 -11.40 58.06 -30.88
N GLY A 294 -12.61 57.52 -31.05
CA GLY A 294 -13.41 57.58 -32.28
C GLY A 294 -14.49 58.66 -32.31
N GLN A 295 -14.59 59.51 -31.28
CA GLN A 295 -15.39 60.74 -31.25
C GLN A 295 -14.47 61.96 -31.32
#